data_AF-A0AAW4UB74-F1
#
_entry.id   AF-A0AAW4UB74-F1
#
_cell.length_a   1.000
_cell.length_b   1.000
_cell.length_c   1.000
_cell.angle_alpha   90.00
_cell.angle_beta   90.00
_cell.angle_gamma   90.00
#
_symmetry.space_group_name_H-M   'P 1'
#
loop_
_entity.id
_entity.type
_entity.pdbx_description
1 polymer ?
#
loop_
_entity_poly.entity_id
_entity_poly.type
_entity_poly.pdbx_seq_one_letter_code
_entity_poly.pdbx_strand_id
1 'polypeptide(L)'
;MAKKRSCRRTADEDKIHEKAVKMRKMTDEQLVHYVEDRVEKARSEGFNQGKKSSGGADINKFLKEISSIKGIGDATICKIADHFRKAGNQNE
;
A
#
# COMPACT_ATOMS: atom_id res chain seq x y z
N MET A 1 -1.43 42.32 -42.41
CA MET A 1 -0.70 41.09 -42.02
C MET A 1 -1.51 40.36 -40.96
N ALA A 2 -2.02 39.17 -41.27
CA ALA A 2 -2.76 38.37 -40.30
C ALA A 2 -1.84 38.07 -39.10
N LYS A 3 -2.28 38.42 -37.89
CA LYS A 3 -1.57 38.12 -36.64
C LYS A 3 -1.40 36.60 -36.59
N LYS A 4 -0.18 36.08 -36.80
CA LYS A 4 0.11 34.66 -36.63
C LYS A 4 -0.33 34.30 -35.22
N ARG A 5 -1.37 33.46 -35.11
CA ARG A 5 -1.87 32.94 -33.84
C ARG A 5 -0.66 32.34 -33.14
N SER A 6 -0.22 32.97 -32.06
CA SER A 6 0.97 32.57 -31.32
C SER A 6 0.80 31.09 -30.97
N CYS A 7 1.55 30.22 -31.64
CA CYS A 7 1.58 28.77 -31.45
C CYS A 7 2.25 28.40 -30.12
N ARG A 8 1.98 29.19 -29.07
CA ARG A 8 2.53 28.97 -27.74
C ARG A 8 1.68 27.90 -27.11
N ARG A 9 2.32 26.76 -26.88
CA ARG A 9 1.83 25.74 -25.96
C ARG A 9 1.48 26.42 -24.63
N THR A 10 0.39 26.00 -24.05
CA THR A 10 0.02 26.32 -22.68
C THR A 10 1.04 25.69 -21.72
N ALA A 11 1.13 26.21 -20.49
CA ALA A 11 2.08 25.69 -19.50
C ALA A 11 1.90 24.19 -19.23
N ASP A 12 0.69 23.64 -19.39
CA ASP A 12 0.43 22.21 -19.22
C ASP A 12 0.83 21.39 -20.44
N GLU A 13 0.64 21.93 -21.65
CA GLU A 13 1.16 21.33 -22.89
C GLU A 13 2.69 21.28 -22.90
N ASP A 14 3.36 22.30 -22.35
CA ASP A 14 4.82 22.31 -22.20
C ASP A 14 5.30 21.22 -21.23
N LYS A 15 4.63 21.04 -20.09
CA LYS A 15 4.96 19.94 -19.14
C LYS A 15 4.79 18.56 -19.79
N ILE A 16 3.73 18.35 -20.56
CA ILE A 16 3.49 17.10 -21.27
C ILE A 16 4.57 16.89 -22.34
N HIS A 17 4.90 17.95 -23.08
CA HIS A 17 5.92 17.92 -24.11
C HIS A 17 7.30 17.57 -23.53
N GLU A 18 7.71 18.22 -22.44
CA GLU A 18 8.98 17.94 -21.77
C GLU A 18 9.07 16.49 -21.28
N LYS A 19 8.00 15.97 -20.67
CA LYS A 19 7.92 14.56 -20.26
C LYS A 19 8.07 13.63 -21.47
N ALA A 20 7.35 13.90 -22.55
CA ALA A 20 7.42 13.10 -23.77
C ALA A 20 8.81 13.15 -24.42
N VAL A 21 9.47 14.31 -24.42
CA VAL A 21 10.84 14.46 -24.91
C VAL A 21 11.81 13.67 -24.06
N LYS A 22 11.68 13.70 -22.72
CA LYS A 22 12.51 12.89 -21.83
C LYS A 22 12.32 11.39 -22.09
N MET A 23 11.08 10.92 -22.25
CA MET A 23 10.80 9.50 -22.57
C MET A 23 11.46 9.06 -23.88
N ARG A 24 11.40 9.88 -24.93
CA ARG A 24 12.02 9.55 -26.24
C ARG A 24 13.56 9.59 -26.23
N LYS A 25 14.16 10.24 -25.23
CA LYS A 25 15.62 10.37 -25.08
C LYS A 25 16.22 9.31 -24.17
N MET A 26 15.40 8.58 -23.41
CA MET A 26 15.87 7.47 -22.59
C MET A 26 16.17 6.26 -23.48
N THR A 27 17.15 5.47 -23.05
CA THR A 27 17.48 4.17 -23.66
C THR A 27 16.46 3.12 -23.23
N ASP A 28 16.35 2.03 -23.99
CA ASP A 28 15.42 0.93 -23.68
C ASP A 28 15.65 0.35 -22.28
N GLU A 29 16.91 0.21 -21.86
CA GLU A 29 17.28 -0.25 -20.52
C GLU A 29 16.79 0.71 -19.41
N GLN A 30 16.99 2.02 -19.60
CA GLN A 30 16.50 3.03 -18.66
C GLN A 30 14.97 3.08 -18.60
N LEU A 31 14.29 2.82 -19.71
CA LEU A 31 12.83 2.73 -19.76
C LEU A 31 12.31 1.52 -19.00
N VAL A 32 12.96 0.36 -19.15
CA VAL A 32 12.62 -0.88 -18.44
C VAL A 32 12.78 -0.67 -16.93
N HIS A 33 13.94 -0.18 -16.47
CA HIS A 33 14.17 0.09 -15.05
C HIS A 33 13.18 1.09 -14.46
N TYR A 34 12.86 2.16 -15.19
CA TYR A 34 11.89 3.15 -14.73
C TYR A 34 10.48 2.56 -14.53
N VAL A 35 10.09 1.56 -15.32
CA VAL A 35 8.81 0.85 -15.18
C VAL A 35 8.87 -0.15 -14.03
N GLU A 36 9.94 -0.95 -13.95
CA GLU A 36 10.13 -1.97 -12.90
C GLU A 36 10.17 -1.34 -11.51
N ASP A 37 10.96 -0.28 -11.31
CA ASP A 37 11.03 0.46 -10.04
C ASP A 37 9.67 0.98 -9.60
N ARG A 38 8.84 1.44 -10.55
CA ARG A 38 7.49 1.92 -10.25
C ARG A 38 6.54 0.79 -9.86
N VAL A 39 6.65 -0.37 -10.49
CA VAL A 39 5.84 -1.55 -10.16
C VAL A 39 6.25 -2.09 -8.79
N GLU A 40 7.55 -2.19 -8.52
CA GLU A 40 8.07 -2.65 -7.22
C GLU A 40 7.74 -1.66 -6.10
N LYS A 41 7.84 -0.36 -6.36
CA LYS A 41 7.40 0.68 -5.43
C LYS A 41 5.90 0.61 -5.17
N ALA A 42 5.06 0.46 -6.19
CA ALA A 42 3.62 0.30 -6.00
C ALA A 42 3.25 -0.98 -5.24
N ARG A 43 3.99 -2.09 -5.46
CA ARG A 43 3.80 -3.34 -4.71
C ARG A 43 4.22 -3.19 -3.26
N SER A 44 5.37 -2.59 -2.98
CA SER A 44 5.86 -2.40 -1.61
C SER A 44 5.04 -1.37 -0.85
N GLU A 45 4.63 -0.27 -1.48
CA GLU A 45 3.73 0.73 -0.88
C GLU A 45 2.33 0.14 -0.64
N GLY A 46 1.78 -0.58 -1.62
CA GLY A 46 0.49 -1.27 -1.48
C GLY A 46 0.50 -2.33 -0.38
N PHE A 47 1.56 -3.13 -0.28
CA PHE A 47 1.74 -4.13 0.77
C PHE A 47 1.89 -3.50 2.15
N ASN A 48 2.71 -2.45 2.27
CA ASN A 48 2.92 -1.76 3.55
C ASN A 48 1.69 -0.96 3.99
N GLN A 49 0.95 -0.38 3.04
CA GLN A 49 -0.33 0.26 3.32
C GLN A 49 -1.37 -0.77 3.74
N GLY A 50 -1.43 -1.92 3.05
CA GLY A 50 -2.26 -3.06 3.41
C GLY A 50 -1.99 -3.57 4.82
N LYS A 51 -0.72 -3.72 5.21
CA LYS A 51 -0.32 -4.12 6.57
C LYS A 51 -0.70 -3.09 7.65
N LYS A 52 -0.68 -1.79 7.32
CA LYS A 52 -1.06 -0.70 8.22
C LYS A 52 -2.57 -0.53 8.34
N SER A 53 -3.32 -0.76 7.27
CA SER A 53 -4.78 -0.66 7.23
C SER A 53 -5.47 -1.96 7.67
N SER A 54 -4.81 -3.10 7.51
CA SER A 54 -5.07 -4.30 8.31
C SER A 54 -4.51 -4.06 9.70
N GLY A 55 -5.12 -3.15 10.48
CA GLY A 55 -5.03 -3.23 11.92
C GLY A 55 -5.45 -4.65 12.26
N GLY A 56 -4.48 -5.54 12.49
CA GLY A 56 -4.72 -6.96 12.66
C GLY A 56 -5.86 -7.15 13.64
N ALA A 57 -6.72 -8.14 13.40
CA ALA A 57 -7.90 -8.36 14.23
C ALA A 57 -7.53 -8.20 15.71
N ASP A 58 -8.07 -7.18 16.37
CA ASP A 58 -7.68 -6.84 17.73
C ASP A 58 -8.15 -7.96 18.65
N ILE A 59 -7.21 -8.85 18.98
CA ILE A 59 -7.45 -10.06 19.78
C ILE A 59 -8.09 -9.66 21.12
N ASN A 60 -7.71 -8.51 21.68
CA ASN A 60 -8.28 -8.05 22.94
C ASN A 60 -9.75 -7.66 22.80
N LYS A 61 -10.13 -7.04 21.68
CA LYS A 61 -11.52 -6.72 21.38
C LYS A 61 -12.36 -7.99 21.25
N PHE A 62 -11.84 -8.99 20.54
CA PHE A 62 -12.49 -10.29 20.38
C PHE A 62 -12.66 -11.04 21.72
N LEU A 63 -11.61 -11.11 22.53
CA LEU A 63 -11.67 -11.75 23.85
C LEU A 63 -12.66 -11.04 24.79
N LYS A 64 -12.76 -9.71 24.69
CA LYS A 64 -13.73 -8.93 25.47
C LYS A 64 -15.18 -9.26 25.08
N GLU A 65 -15.47 -9.44 23.79
CA GLU A 65 -16.80 -9.86 23.33
C GLU A 65 -17.15 -11.27 23.87
N ILE A 66 -16.19 -12.20 23.86
CA ILE A 66 -16.39 -13.54 24.43
C ILE A 66 -16.64 -13.49 25.94
N SER A 67 -15.91 -12.64 26.68
CA SER A 67 -16.07 -12.52 28.15
C SER A 67 -17.46 -12.07 28.58
N SER A 68 -18.23 -11.45 27.67
CA SER A 68 -19.59 -10.99 27.95
C SER A 68 -20.64 -12.12 27.83
N ILE A 69 -20.24 -13.30 27.34
CA ILE A 69 -21.13 -14.47 27.23
C ILE A 69 -21.28 -15.13 28.61
N LYS A 70 -22.53 -15.23 29.07
CA LYS A 70 -22.86 -15.88 30.34
C LYS A 70 -22.34 -17.33 30.37
N GLY A 71 -21.57 -17.67 31.39
CA GLY A 71 -20.96 -18.99 31.56
C GLY A 71 -19.50 -19.07 31.11
N ILE A 72 -18.96 -18.02 30.50
CA ILE A 72 -17.52 -17.91 30.23
C ILE A 72 -16.87 -17.10 31.35
N GLY A 73 -15.92 -17.72 32.05
CA GLY A 73 -15.11 -17.08 33.09
C GLY A 73 -13.67 -16.81 32.65
N ASP A 74 -12.95 -16.07 33.48
CA ASP A 74 -11.56 -15.63 33.21
C ASP A 74 -10.62 -16.80 32.89
N ALA A 75 -10.77 -17.93 33.58
CA ALA A 75 -9.95 -19.11 33.36
C ALA A 75 -10.07 -19.66 31.91
N THR A 76 -11.25 -19.56 31.31
CA THR A 76 -11.47 -19.98 29.91
C THR A 76 -10.87 -18.97 28.94
N ILE A 77 -11.04 -17.67 29.21
CA ILE A 77 -10.45 -16.58 28.41
C ILE A 77 -8.91 -16.69 28.40
N CYS A 78 -8.29 -16.91 29.57
CA CYS A 78 -6.84 -17.08 29.69
C CYS A 78 -6.33 -18.28 28.87
N LYS A 79 -7.04 -19.42 28.91
CA LYS A 79 -6.66 -20.60 28.11
C LYS A 79 -6.73 -20.34 26.62
N ILE A 80 -7.77 -19.61 26.16
CA ILE A 80 -7.93 -19.23 24.76
C ILE A 80 -6.78 -18.30 24.34
N ALA A 81 -6.48 -17.27 25.13
CA ALA A 81 -5.39 -16.34 24.85
C ALA A 81 -4.03 -17.05 24.79
N ASP A 82 -3.76 -17.97 25.72
CA ASP A 82 -2.53 -18.77 25.74
C ASP A 82 -2.41 -19.70 24.54
N HIS A 83 -3.52 -20.28 24.07
CA HIS A 83 -3.53 -21.13 22.88
C HIS A 83 -3.15 -20.33 21.63
N PHE A 84 -3.75 -19.15 21.44
CA PHE A 84 -3.41 -18.28 20.31
C PHE A 84 -1.98 -17.75 20.38
N ARG A 85 -1.47 -17.41 21.57
CA ARG A 85 -0.07 -17.00 21.76
C ARG A 85 0.91 -18.13 21.40
N LYS A 86 0.61 -19.36 21.78
CA LYS A 86 1.44 -20.53 21.44
C LYS A 86 1.40 -20.87 19.95
N ALA A 87 0.22 -20.84 19.33
CA ALA A 87 0.07 -21.10 17.89
C ALA A 87 0.74 -20.02 17.02
N GLY A 88 0.72 -18.76 17.45
CA GLY A 88 1.41 -17.67 16.76
C GLY A 88 2.93 -17.85 16.69
N ASN A 89 3.54 -18.33 17.79
CA ASN A 89 4.99 -18.51 17.89
C ASN A 89 5.53 -19.78 17.20
N GLN A 90 4.66 -20.64 16.64
CA GLN A 90 5.07 -21.84 15.89
C GLN A 90 5.23 -21.60 14.39
N ASN A 91 4.89 -20.40 13.91
CA ASN A 91 4.97 -20.02 12.49
C ASN A 91 6.17 -19.10 12.17
N GLU A 92 7.15 -19.04 13.07
CA GLU A 92 8.43 -18.34 12.93
C GLU A 92 9.57 -19.37 13.01
#